data_AF-A0A1E7IRH6-F1
#
_entry.id   AF-A0A1E7IRH6-F1
#
_cell.length_a   1.000
_cell.length_b   1.000
_cell.length_c   1.000
_cell.angle_alpha   90.00
_cell.angle_beta   90.00
_cell.angle_gamma   90.00
#
_symmetry.space_group_name_H-M   'P 1'
#
loop_
_entity.id
_entity.type
_entity.pdbx_description
1 polymer ?
#
loop_
_entity_poly.entity_id
_entity_poly.type
_entity_poly.pdbx_seq_one_letter_code
_entity_poly.pdbx_strand_id
1 'polypeptide(L)'
;MIIKLCYKEYEARLTLDAMKSFKSATGKDLWCSLLQFTECWRTSDGDGALTRVRKLYEVMDFETASQLFYAMIKPLNKSIPLAEIEDAMFRVGWLPSDREDDMSEPWPLVMVKLSYDVDAYFNEGVKEKK
;
A
#
# COMPACT_ATOMS: atom_id res chain seq x y z
N MET A 1 -10.04 -3.00 -5.32
CA MET A 1 -8.94 -2.02 -5.27
C MET A 1 -7.83 -2.53 -6.18
N ILE A 2 -7.06 -1.63 -6.79
CA ILE A 2 -5.97 -1.99 -7.70
C ILE A 2 -4.67 -1.40 -7.18
N ILE A 3 -3.68 -2.26 -6.94
CA ILE A 3 -2.32 -1.86 -6.56
C ILE A 3 -1.48 -1.84 -7.84
N LYS A 4 -0.92 -0.68 -8.18
CA LYS A 4 -0.01 -0.52 -9.32
C LYS A 4 1.43 -0.56 -8.82
N LEU A 5 2.19 -1.58 -9.21
CA LEU A 5 3.63 -1.68 -8.97
C LEU A 5 4.32 -2.02 -10.29
N CYS A 6 5.59 -1.63 -10.46
CA CYS A 6 6.44 -1.70 -11.66
C CYS A 6 6.00 -2.61 -12.82
N TYR A 7 5.61 -3.85 -12.55
CA TYR A 7 5.32 -4.85 -13.57
C TYR A 7 3.88 -4.87 -14.07
N LYS A 8 2.91 -4.72 -13.16
CA LYS A 8 1.50 -4.95 -13.47
C LYS A 8 0.58 -4.42 -12.39
N GLU A 9 -0.68 -4.35 -12.74
CA GLU A 9 -1.76 -4.11 -11.81
C GLU A 9 -2.06 -5.39 -11.02
N TYR A 10 -2.16 -5.26 -9.71
CA TYR A 10 -2.51 -6.33 -8.79
C TYR A 10 -3.89 -6.06 -8.22
N GLU A 11 -4.83 -6.98 -8.45
CA GLU A 11 -6.10 -6.93 -7.74
C GLU A 11 -5.87 -7.17 -6.25
N ALA A 12 -6.47 -6.32 -5.42
CA ALA A 12 -6.32 -6.36 -3.99
C ALA A 12 -7.67 -6.25 -3.28
N ARG A 13 -7.79 -6.95 -2.16
CA ARG A 13 -8.96 -6.88 -1.28
C ARG A 13 -8.53 -6.91 0.18
N LEU A 14 -9.10 -6.00 0.96
CA LEU A 14 -9.01 -6.07 2.41
C LEU A 14 -10.02 -7.11 2.91
N THR A 15 -9.52 -8.18 3.51
CA THR A 15 -10.32 -9.23 4.13
C THR A 15 -9.82 -9.51 5.54
N LEU A 16 -10.64 -10.16 6.36
CA LEU A 16 -10.21 -10.60 7.69
C LEU A 16 -8.98 -11.53 7.63
N ASP A 17 -8.92 -12.37 6.59
CA ASP A 17 -7.78 -13.27 6.37
C ASP A 17 -6.52 -12.50 5.99
N ALA A 18 -6.63 -11.44 5.18
CA ALA A 18 -5.50 -10.54 4.90
C ALA A 18 -4.97 -9.90 6.18
N MET A 19 -5.86 -9.40 7.05
CA MET A 19 -5.47 -8.82 8.34
C MET A 19 -4.75 -9.82 9.23
N LYS A 20 -5.28 -11.05 9.36
CA LYS A 20 -4.65 -12.13 10.14
C LYS A 20 -3.29 -12.52 9.57
N SER A 21 -3.21 -12.72 8.25
CA SER A 21 -1.96 -13.10 7.58
C SER A 21 -0.87 -12.04 7.78
N PHE A 22 -1.22 -10.75 7.64
CA PHE A 22 -0.30 -9.66 7.89
C PHE A 22 0.15 -9.63 9.35
N LYS A 23 -0.78 -9.72 10.30
CA LYS A 23 -0.47 -9.74 11.73
C LYS A 23 0.45 -10.89 12.11
N SER A 24 0.22 -12.08 11.55
CA SER A 24 1.08 -13.24 11.76
C SER A 24 2.49 -13.07 11.17
N ALA A 25 2.61 -12.38 10.03
CA ALA A 25 3.90 -12.19 9.36
C ALA A 25 4.74 -11.06 9.99
N THR A 26 4.12 -9.99 10.48
CA THR A 26 4.82 -8.75 10.88
C THR A 26 4.64 -8.37 12.34
N GLY A 27 3.68 -8.98 13.03
CA GLY A 27 3.26 -8.54 14.37
C GLY A 27 2.49 -7.22 14.39
N LYS A 28 2.25 -6.56 13.24
CA LYS A 28 1.55 -5.28 13.13
C LYS A 28 0.09 -5.46 12.71
N ASP A 29 -0.76 -4.49 13.02
CA ASP A 29 -2.15 -4.48 12.57
C ASP A 29 -2.26 -3.80 11.21
N LEU A 30 -2.85 -4.50 10.22
CA LEU A 30 -2.90 -4.03 8.83
C LEU A 30 -3.63 -2.68 8.73
N TRP A 31 -4.75 -2.56 9.44
CA TRP A 31 -5.60 -1.38 9.34
C TRP A 31 -4.93 -0.17 10.01
N CYS A 32 -4.40 -0.36 11.21
CA CYS A 32 -3.63 0.67 11.91
C CYS A 32 -2.43 1.11 11.07
N SER A 33 -1.74 0.18 10.41
CA SER A 33 -0.67 0.49 9.48
C SER A 33 -1.12 1.38 8.32
N LEU A 34 -2.24 1.07 7.66
CA LEU A 34 -2.78 1.94 6.60
C LEU A 34 -3.20 3.32 7.13
N LEU A 35 -3.76 3.38 8.35
CA LEU A 35 -4.13 4.64 8.99
C LEU A 35 -2.90 5.55 9.21
N GLN A 36 -1.76 4.97 9.63
CA GLN A 36 -0.51 5.71 9.81
C GLN A 36 -0.01 6.35 8.50
N PHE A 37 -0.20 5.70 7.36
CA PHE A 37 0.13 6.30 6.05
C PHE A 37 -0.78 7.49 5.74
N THR A 38 -2.09 7.37 5.99
CA THR A 38 -3.04 8.48 5.82
C THR A 38 -2.71 9.66 6.74
N GLU A 39 -2.40 9.39 8.02
CA GLU A 39 -1.98 10.39 8.99
C GLU A 39 -0.68 11.08 8.57
N CYS A 40 0.35 10.31 8.20
CA CYS A 40 1.62 10.83 7.73
C CYS A 40 1.43 11.72 6.50
N TRP A 41 0.62 11.29 5.53
CA TRP A 41 0.32 12.07 4.33
C TRP A 41 -0.34 13.41 4.65
N ARG A 42 -1.30 13.44 5.58
CA ARG A 42 -2.04 14.66 5.97
C ARG A 42 -1.19 15.61 6.81
N THR A 43 -0.36 15.08 7.71
CA THR A 43 0.49 15.89 8.61
C THR A 43 1.75 16.41 7.93
N SER A 44 2.10 15.87 6.77
CA SER A 44 3.16 16.37 5.88
C SER A 44 2.64 17.28 4.77
N ASP A 45 1.40 17.78 4.90
CA ASP A 45 0.86 18.74 3.95
C ASP A 45 1.67 20.05 3.99
N GLY A 46 2.10 20.53 2.82
CA GLY A 46 3.02 21.66 2.69
C GLY A 46 4.51 21.31 2.71
N ASP A 47 4.90 20.07 3.05
CA ASP A 47 6.29 19.64 2.89
C ASP A 47 6.68 19.50 1.40
N GLY A 48 7.96 19.75 1.09
CA GLY A 48 8.51 19.41 -0.23
C GLY A 48 8.44 17.90 -0.51
N ALA A 49 8.30 17.53 -1.79
CA ALA A 49 8.07 16.14 -2.22
C ALA A 49 9.06 15.13 -1.63
N LEU A 50 10.37 15.43 -1.64
CA LEU A 50 11.40 14.55 -1.06
C LEU A 50 11.21 14.33 0.45
N THR A 51 10.95 15.41 1.20
CA THR A 51 10.70 15.34 2.65
C THR A 51 9.47 14.50 2.95
N ARG A 52 8.41 14.70 2.16
CA ARG A 52 7.15 13.97 2.30
C ARG A 52 7.35 12.47 2.07
N VAL A 53 8.02 12.11 0.97
CA VAL A 53 8.30 10.70 0.65
C VAL A 53 9.21 10.06 1.71
N ARG A 54 10.25 10.77 2.18
CA ARG A 54 11.10 10.28 3.28
C ARG A 54 10.29 9.97 4.55
N LYS A 55 9.38 10.86 4.96
CA LYS A 55 8.51 10.62 6.12
C LYS A 55 7.64 9.37 5.94
N LEU A 56 7.15 9.11 4.71
CA LEU A 56 6.39 7.88 4.44
C LEU A 56 7.25 6.61 4.55
N TYR A 57 8.52 6.66 4.15
CA TYR A 57 9.48 5.58 4.38
C TYR A 57 9.76 5.31 5.87
N GLU A 58 9.61 6.32 6.73
CA GLU A 58 9.77 6.18 8.19
C GLU A 58 8.54 5.52 8.85
N VAL A 59 7.36 5.54 8.21
CA VAL A 59 6.14 4.90 8.73
C VAL A 59 6.31 3.37 8.78
N MET A 60 6.95 2.80 7.76
CA MET A 60 7.06 1.35 7.61
C MET A 60 8.31 0.97 6.82
N ASP A 61 9.04 -0.02 7.33
CA ASP A 61 10.15 -0.62 6.59
C ASP A 61 9.68 -1.40 5.36
N PHE A 62 10.61 -1.62 4.43
CA PHE A 62 10.34 -2.26 3.13
C PHE A 62 9.74 -3.68 3.28
N GLU A 63 10.27 -4.49 4.20
CA GLU A 63 9.84 -5.88 4.41
C GLU A 63 8.41 -5.95 4.97
N THR A 64 8.07 -5.07 5.92
CA THR A 64 6.70 -4.96 6.42
C THR A 64 5.77 -4.50 5.31
N ALA A 65 6.17 -3.52 4.50
CA ALA A 65 5.33 -3.00 3.42
C ALA A 65 5.06 -4.05 2.34
N SER A 66 6.06 -4.87 1.98
CA SER A 66 5.88 -5.97 1.03
C SER A 66 4.88 -7.01 1.53
N GLN A 67 4.92 -7.35 2.83
CA GLN A 67 3.95 -8.23 3.46
C GLN A 67 2.54 -7.65 3.45
N LEU A 68 2.38 -6.33 3.58
CA LEU A 68 1.07 -5.69 3.53
C LEU A 68 0.45 -5.86 2.13
N PHE A 69 1.18 -5.47 1.07
CA PHE A 69 0.70 -5.65 -0.30
C PHE A 69 0.41 -7.13 -0.58
N TYR A 70 1.32 -8.03 -0.22
CA TYR A 70 1.15 -9.45 -0.43
C TYR A 70 -0.08 -10.01 0.30
N ALA A 71 -0.32 -9.62 1.56
CA ALA A 71 -1.49 -10.04 2.32
C ALA A 71 -2.81 -9.62 1.67
N MET A 72 -2.85 -8.49 0.97
CA MET A 72 -4.06 -8.00 0.28
C MET A 72 -4.24 -8.59 -1.13
N ILE A 73 -3.15 -8.98 -1.79
CA ILE A 73 -3.16 -9.55 -3.16
C ILE A 73 -3.41 -11.06 -3.13
N LYS A 74 -2.74 -11.78 -2.23
CA LYS A 74 -2.76 -13.25 -2.14
C LYS A 74 -4.17 -13.87 -2.06
N PRO A 75 -5.17 -13.29 -1.37
CA PRO A 75 -6.51 -13.85 -1.33
C PRO A 75 -7.18 -13.94 -2.70
N LEU A 76 -6.85 -13.03 -3.64
CA LEU A 76 -7.38 -13.01 -5.00
C LEU A 76 -6.48 -13.75 -5.98
N ASN A 77 -5.16 -13.72 -5.76
CA ASN A 77 -4.20 -14.42 -6.60
C ASN A 77 -3.12 -15.13 -5.79
N LYS A 78 -3.29 -16.45 -5.62
CA LYS A 78 -2.37 -17.30 -4.85
C LYS A 78 -1.08 -17.67 -5.59
N SER A 79 -1.00 -17.44 -6.90
CA SER A 79 0.17 -17.82 -7.69
C SER A 79 1.29 -16.78 -7.65
N ILE A 80 1.01 -15.57 -7.14
CA ILE A 80 1.99 -14.49 -7.05
C ILE A 80 2.85 -14.72 -5.79
N PRO A 81 4.16 -14.94 -5.92
CA PRO A 81 5.04 -15.07 -4.77
C PRO A 81 5.35 -13.69 -4.16
N LEU A 82 5.66 -13.65 -2.86
CA LEU A 82 6.08 -12.42 -2.18
C LEU A 82 7.28 -11.76 -2.88
N ALA A 83 8.25 -12.55 -3.35
CA ALA A 83 9.43 -12.06 -4.04
C ALA A 83 9.11 -11.23 -5.30
N GLU A 84 7.99 -11.53 -5.99
CA GLU A 84 7.56 -10.71 -7.13
C GLU A 84 7.11 -9.31 -6.68
N ILE A 85 6.41 -9.23 -5.53
CA ILE A 85 5.96 -7.96 -4.96
C ILE A 85 7.16 -7.14 -4.49
N GLU A 86 8.12 -7.77 -3.81
CA GLU A 86 9.35 -7.12 -3.35
C GLU A 86 10.16 -6.57 -4.54
N ASP A 87 10.38 -7.38 -5.57
CA ASP A 87 11.10 -6.93 -6.77
C ASP A 87 10.35 -5.81 -7.51
N ALA A 88 9.02 -5.85 -7.57
CA ALA A 88 8.21 -4.76 -8.13
C ALA A 88 8.34 -3.46 -7.31
N MET A 89 8.32 -3.54 -5.98
CA MET A 89 8.52 -2.40 -5.07
C MET A 89 9.93 -1.82 -5.17
N PHE A 90 10.94 -2.67 -5.41
CA PHE A 90 12.31 -2.22 -5.54
C PHE A 90 12.54 -1.41 -6.82
N ARG A 91 11.92 -1.82 -7.93
CA ARG A 91 12.17 -1.26 -9.27
C ARG A 91 11.53 0.09 -9.56
N VAL A 92 10.49 0.46 -8.81
CA VAL A 92 9.88 1.80 -8.90
C VAL A 92 10.78 2.89 -8.31
N GLY A 93 11.84 2.52 -7.58
CA GLY A 93 12.75 3.48 -6.96
C GLY A 93 12.10 4.19 -5.77
N TRP A 94 12.69 5.34 -5.42
CA TRP A 94 12.40 6.07 -4.18
C TRP A 94 11.71 7.43 -4.35
N LEU A 95 11.55 7.90 -5.58
CA LEU A 95 10.90 9.16 -5.92
C LEU A 95 10.01 8.93 -7.14
N PRO A 96 8.91 9.69 -7.27
CA PRO A 96 8.13 9.72 -8.49
C PRO A 96 9.03 10.00 -9.68
N SER A 97 8.76 9.31 -10.79
CA SER A 97 9.50 9.52 -12.04
C SER A 97 8.59 10.19 -13.06
N ASP A 98 9.17 10.93 -14.01
CA ASP A 98 8.44 11.56 -15.11
C ASP A 98 8.02 10.56 -16.20
N ARG A 99 8.00 9.25 -15.90
CA ARG A 99 7.57 8.24 -16.86
C ARG A 99 6.08 8.41 -17.14
N GLU A 100 5.72 8.26 -18.41
CA GLU A 100 4.33 8.38 -18.85
C GLU A 100 3.43 7.25 -18.32
N ASP A 101 4.01 6.18 -17.75
CA ASP A 101 3.26 5.08 -17.16
C ASP A 101 2.99 5.26 -15.66
N ASP A 102 1.73 5.05 -15.27
CA ASP A 102 1.21 5.02 -13.88
C ASP A 102 1.87 3.93 -12.98
N MET A 103 2.93 3.27 -13.45
CA MET A 103 3.55 2.09 -12.83
C MET A 103 4.89 2.40 -12.17
N SER A 104 5.27 3.67 -12.13
CA SER A 104 6.58 4.13 -11.65
C SER A 104 6.54 4.80 -10.27
N GLU A 105 5.38 4.81 -9.62
CA GLU A 105 5.22 5.42 -8.31
C GLU A 105 5.97 4.63 -7.22
N PRO A 106 6.78 5.31 -6.38
CA PRO A 106 7.46 4.65 -5.28
C PRO A 106 6.44 4.04 -4.33
N TRP A 107 6.75 2.85 -3.81
CA TRP A 107 5.80 2.05 -3.03
C TRP A 107 5.14 2.79 -1.85
N PRO A 108 5.76 3.78 -1.15
CA PRO A 108 5.06 4.49 -0.09
C PRO A 108 3.90 5.33 -0.60
N LEU A 109 3.99 5.88 -1.83
CA LEU A 109 2.87 6.60 -2.45
C LEU A 109 1.76 5.65 -2.89
N VAL A 110 2.13 4.47 -3.39
CA VAL A 110 1.17 3.39 -3.66
C VAL A 110 0.44 2.99 -2.38
N MET A 111 1.13 2.96 -1.24
CA MET A 111 0.54 2.67 0.08
C MET A 111 -0.45 3.75 0.53
N VAL A 112 -0.13 5.03 0.31
CA VAL A 112 -1.06 6.15 0.58
C VAL A 112 -2.30 6.03 -0.29
N LYS A 113 -2.16 5.74 -1.58
CA LYS A 113 -3.32 5.52 -2.46
C LYS A 113 -4.19 4.36 -1.95
N LEU A 114 -3.55 3.25 -1.59
CA LEU A 114 -4.23 2.07 -1.05
C LEU A 114 -4.97 2.37 0.25
N SER A 115 -4.42 3.21 1.13
CA SER A 115 -5.08 3.59 2.38
C SER A 115 -6.35 4.42 2.15
N TYR A 116 -6.35 5.31 1.15
CA TYR A 116 -7.56 6.03 0.72
C TYR A 116 -8.59 5.10 0.05
N ASP A 117 -8.16 4.17 -0.80
CA ASP A 117 -9.05 3.19 -1.43
C ASP A 117 -9.75 2.31 -0.38
N VAL A 118 -9.04 1.92 0.68
CA VAL A 118 -9.61 1.17 1.81
C VAL A 118 -10.62 2.02 2.58
N ASP A 119 -10.32 3.28 2.87
CA ASP A 119 -11.26 4.19 3.55
C ASP A 119 -12.54 4.41 2.72
N ALA A 120 -12.39 4.60 1.40
CA ALA A 120 -13.51 4.73 0.47
C ALA A 120 -14.41 3.48 0.48
N TYR A 121 -13.82 2.29 0.41
CA TYR A 121 -14.54 1.01 0.46
C TYR A 121 -15.45 0.89 1.69
N PHE A 122 -14.98 1.28 2.88
CA PHE A 122 -15.81 1.24 4.08
C PHE A 122 -16.87 2.34 4.10
N ASN A 123 -16.53 3.53 3.63
CA ASN A 123 -17.49 4.64 3.56
C ASN A 123 -18.64 4.35 2.58
N GLU A 124 -18.40 3.64 1.48
CA GLU A 124 -19.43 3.18 0.55
C GLU A 124 -20.32 2.11 1.20
N GLY A 125 -19.75 1.10 1.86
CA GLY A 125 -20.53 0.06 2.53
C GLY A 125 -21.39 0.55 3.70
N VAL A 126 -21.05 1.69 4.31
CA VAL A 126 -21.90 2.37 5.31
C VAL A 126 -23.06 3.12 4.66
N LYS A 127 -22.87 3.69 3.46
CA LYS A 127 -23.91 4.40 2.72
C LYS A 127 -25.00 3.46 2.20
N GLU A 128 -24.64 2.26 1.74
CA GLU A 128 -25.61 1.26 1.24
C GLU A 128 -26.51 0.67 2.34
N LYS A 129 -26.13 0.81 3.61
CA LYS A 129 -26.90 0.32 4.77
C LYS A 129 -27.85 1.36 5.37
N LYS A 130 -27.98 2.54 4.76
CA LYS A 130 -28.92 3.60 5.14
C LYS A 130 -30.05 3.71 4.13
#